data_AF-X7EC81-F1
#
_entry.id   AF-X7EC81-F1
#
_cell.length_a   1.000
_cell.length_b   1.000
_cell.length_c   1.000
_cell.angle_alpha   90.00
_cell.angle_beta   90.00
_cell.angle_gamma   90.00
#
_symmetry.space_group_name_H-M   'P 1'
#
loop_
_entity.id
_entity.type
_entity.pdbx_description
1 polymer ?
#
loop_
_entity_poly.entity_id
_entity_poly.type
_entity_poly.pdbx_seq_one_letter_code
_entity_poly.pdbx_strand_id
1 'polypeptide(L)'
;MRQTIPDLEVIDELYYYDHPIVFTAMVLGEIRLVRLGGGDMRSQTFMVSSPSPDMLQELAENRLPLRDASLVAPLFRVVSEYGRGATTIEAVESWPDDALPEPGRTLYHWVADPIEP
;
A
#
# COMPACT_ATOMS: atom_id res chain seq x y z
N MET A 1 0.91 19.27 4.92
CA MET A 1 2.19 19.44 5.64
C MET A 1 3.07 18.26 5.28
N ARG A 2 4.33 18.49 4.85
CA ARG A 2 5.29 17.43 4.52
C ARG A 2 6.24 17.23 5.69
N GLN A 3 6.49 15.99 6.08
CA GLN A 3 7.42 15.65 7.16
C GLN A 3 8.30 14.46 6.79
N THR A 4 9.43 14.30 7.46
CA THR A 4 10.31 13.13 7.32
C THR A 4 9.88 12.06 8.31
N ILE A 5 9.86 10.81 7.86
CA ILE A 5 9.58 9.62 8.67
C ILE A 5 10.69 8.59 8.48
N PRO A 6 10.82 7.60 9.38
CA PRO A 6 11.60 6.40 9.09
C PRO A 6 11.12 5.71 7.81
N ASP A 7 11.99 4.87 7.23
CA ASP A 7 11.60 4.03 6.10
C ASP A 7 10.45 3.10 6.48
N LEU A 8 9.63 2.75 5.49
CA LEU A 8 8.48 1.88 5.71
C LEU A 8 8.96 0.45 6.00
N GLU A 9 8.65 -0.03 7.19
CA GLU A 9 8.86 -1.42 7.57
C GLU A 9 7.63 -2.24 7.21
N VAL A 10 7.83 -3.24 6.34
CA VAL A 10 6.77 -4.15 5.91
C VAL A 10 6.35 -5.03 7.09
N ILE A 11 5.05 -5.03 7.40
CA ILE A 11 4.43 -5.90 8.40
C ILE A 11 3.94 -7.17 7.71
N ASP A 12 3.01 -7.03 6.76
CA ASP A 12 2.48 -8.14 5.97
C ASP A 12 2.53 -7.83 4.49
N GLU A 13 3.00 -8.78 3.69
CA GLU A 13 2.94 -8.71 2.23
C GLU A 13 1.62 -9.25 1.71
N LEU A 14 0.91 -8.46 0.91
CA LEU A 14 -0.38 -8.79 0.32
C LEU A 14 -0.16 -8.97 -1.20
N TYR A 15 0.25 -10.16 -1.65
CA TYR A 15 0.64 -10.42 -3.04
C TYR A 15 -0.47 -10.14 -4.11
N TYR A 16 -0.06 -10.11 -5.37
CA TYR A 16 -0.26 -8.99 -6.30
C TYR A 16 -1.42 -9.00 -7.28
N TYR A 17 -2.11 -7.86 -7.37
CA TYR A 17 -2.80 -7.42 -8.59
C TYR A 17 -1.78 -6.99 -9.64
N ASP A 18 -1.46 -7.84 -10.62
CA ASP A 18 -0.71 -7.62 -11.87
C ASP A 18 0.50 -6.66 -11.96
N HIS A 19 0.69 -5.54 -11.21
CA HIS A 19 1.98 -4.82 -11.11
C HIS A 19 2.19 -3.63 -10.04
N PRO A 20 1.54 -3.46 -8.84
CA PRO A 20 2.07 -2.54 -7.77
C PRO A 20 2.07 -2.99 -6.26
N ILE A 21 3.20 -2.84 -5.50
CA ILE A 21 3.61 -3.55 -4.21
C ILE A 21 2.51 -3.27 -3.19
N VAL A 22 1.69 -4.26 -2.80
CA VAL A 22 0.63 -4.09 -1.78
C VAL A 22 1.07 -4.78 -0.50
N PHE A 23 1.08 -4.02 0.59
CA PHE A 23 1.52 -4.50 1.89
C PHE A 23 0.95 -3.63 3.00
N THR A 24 1.08 -4.08 4.23
CA THR A 24 0.80 -3.26 5.42
C THR A 24 2.11 -2.77 6.03
N ALA A 25 2.09 -1.57 6.60
CA ALA A 25 3.25 -1.00 7.30
C ALA A 25 2.80 -0.08 8.43
N MET A 26 3.69 0.14 9.40
CA MET A 26 3.48 1.13 10.46
C MET A 26 3.70 2.54 9.91
N VAL A 27 2.64 3.35 9.82
CA VAL A 27 2.70 4.73 9.32
C VAL A 27 2.03 5.67 10.29
N LEU A 28 2.82 6.55 10.91
CA LEU A 28 2.37 7.49 11.94
C LEU A 28 1.71 6.79 13.15
N GLY A 29 2.23 5.62 13.54
CA GLY A 29 1.77 4.87 14.70
C GLY A 29 0.55 3.97 14.46
N GLU A 30 0.08 3.85 13.22
CA GLU A 30 -1.01 2.94 12.84
C GLU A 30 -0.56 1.99 11.73
N ILE A 31 -1.10 0.78 11.73
CA ILE A 31 -0.96 -0.15 10.61
C ILE A 31 -1.82 0.38 9.46
N ARG A 32 -1.19 0.64 8.32
CA ARG A 32 -1.85 1.22 7.14
C ARG A 32 -1.60 0.36 5.91
N LEU A 33 -2.52 0.44 4.96
CA LEU A 33 -2.39 -0.20 3.65
C LEU A 33 -1.49 0.67 2.76
N VAL A 34 -0.42 0.06 2.25
CA VAL A 34 0.57 0.72 1.39
C VAL A 34 0.54 0.08 0.02
N ARG A 35 0.53 0.93 -1.02
CA ARG A 35 0.65 0.51 -2.40
C ARG A 35 1.72 1.30 -3.15
N LEU A 36 2.49 0.65 -4.00
CA LEU A 36 3.38 1.35 -4.92
C LEU A 36 2.56 2.23 -5.89
N GLY A 37 2.73 3.54 -5.82
CA GLY A 37 2.10 4.53 -6.70
C GLY A 37 2.94 4.91 -7.92
N GLY A 38 4.19 4.42 -7.98
CA GLY A 38 5.13 4.68 -9.05
C GLY A 38 6.55 4.89 -8.52
N GLY A 39 7.50 5.07 -9.41
CA GLY A 39 8.89 5.33 -9.04
C GLY A 39 9.77 5.54 -10.26
N ASP A 40 10.96 6.05 -9.99
CA ASP A 40 12.03 6.18 -10.96
C ASP A 40 13.34 5.62 -10.39
N MET A 41 14.46 5.84 -11.08
CA MET A 41 15.77 5.37 -10.60
C MET A 41 16.25 6.03 -9.30
N ARG A 42 15.55 7.06 -8.79
CA ARG A 42 15.97 7.88 -7.66
C ARG A 42 14.99 7.85 -6.50
N SER A 43 13.74 7.47 -6.73
CA SER A 43 12.71 7.47 -5.69
C SER A 43 11.59 6.49 -5.97
N GLN A 44 10.93 6.05 -4.90
CA GLN A 44 9.64 5.36 -4.96
C GLN A 44 8.58 6.21 -4.29
N THR A 45 7.41 6.26 -4.93
CA THR A 45 6.21 6.86 -4.36
C THR A 45 5.26 5.76 -3.92
N PHE A 46 4.83 5.82 -2.67
CA PHE A 46 3.82 4.95 -2.10
C PHE A 46 2.55 5.74 -1.80
N MET A 47 1.43 5.09 -2.06
CA MET A 47 0.08 5.54 -1.73
C MET A 47 -0.34 4.81 -0.47
N VAL A 48 -0.59 5.55 0.61
CA VAL A 48 -0.94 5.00 1.90
C VAL A 48 -2.37 5.37 2.26
N SER A 49 -3.16 4.36 2.58
CA SER A 49 -4.57 4.48 2.98
C SER A 49 -4.78 3.87 4.35
N SER A 50 -5.90 4.21 4.99
CA SER A 50 -6.13 3.93 6.40
C SER A 50 -7.40 3.09 6.65
N PRO A 51 -7.54 1.93 5.96
CA PRO A 51 -8.64 1.02 6.26
C PRO A 51 -8.58 0.56 7.72
N SER A 52 -9.75 0.22 8.28
CA SER A 52 -9.81 -0.37 9.62
C SER A 52 -9.11 -1.73 9.65
N PRO A 53 -8.72 -2.24 10.84
CA PRO A 53 -8.20 -3.59 10.99
C PRO A 53 -9.12 -4.67 10.37
N ASP A 54 -10.43 -4.53 10.54
CA ASP A 54 -11.41 -5.46 9.95
C ASP A 54 -11.36 -5.42 8.41
N MET A 55 -11.27 -4.23 7.81
CA MET A 55 -11.14 -4.10 6.36
C MET A 55 -9.82 -4.68 5.84
N LEU A 56 -8.72 -4.52 6.58
CA LEU A 56 -7.43 -5.16 6.23
C LEU A 56 -7.54 -6.68 6.27
N GLN A 57 -8.23 -7.23 7.27
CA GLN A 57 -8.49 -8.67 7.35
C GLN A 57 -9.37 -9.15 6.19
N GLU A 58 -10.47 -8.44 5.90
CA GLU A 58 -11.34 -8.78 4.76
C GLU A 58 -10.62 -8.69 3.41
N LEU A 59 -9.71 -7.73 3.26
CA LEU A 59 -8.86 -7.61 2.09
C LEU A 59 -7.92 -8.81 1.96
N ALA A 60 -7.23 -9.19 3.05
CA ALA A 60 -6.32 -10.34 3.07
C ALA A 60 -7.04 -11.67 2.77
N GLU A 61 -8.29 -11.80 3.23
CA GLU A 61 -9.17 -12.94 2.96
C GLU A 61 -9.89 -12.88 1.61
N ASN A 62 -9.58 -11.90 0.75
CA ASN A 62 -10.22 -11.70 -0.56
C ASN A 62 -11.74 -11.48 -0.52
N ARG A 63 -12.26 -10.98 0.60
CA ARG A 63 -13.68 -10.63 0.79
C ARG A 63 -13.98 -9.17 0.47
N LEU A 64 -12.96 -8.31 0.41
CA LEU A 64 -13.07 -6.89 0.10
C LEU A 64 -12.27 -6.51 -1.16
N PRO A 65 -12.83 -5.73 -2.11
CA PRO A 65 -12.08 -5.19 -3.23
C PRO A 65 -10.94 -4.25 -2.78
N LEU A 66 -9.78 -4.33 -3.43
CA LEU A 66 -8.61 -3.52 -3.09
C LEU A 66 -8.87 -2.01 -3.24
N ARG A 67 -9.67 -1.63 -4.24
CA ARG A 67 -10.01 -0.21 -4.47
C ARG A 67 -10.72 0.40 -3.27
N ASP A 68 -11.60 -0.36 -2.61
CA ASP A 68 -12.42 0.13 -1.49
C ASP A 68 -11.55 0.44 -0.28
N ALA A 69 -10.60 -0.45 0.04
CA ALA A 69 -9.60 -0.21 1.08
C ALA A 69 -8.64 0.94 0.72
N SER A 70 -8.29 1.09 -0.56
CA SER A 70 -7.36 2.13 -1.05
C SER A 70 -7.91 3.55 -0.94
N LEU A 71 -9.23 3.71 -0.82
CA LEU A 71 -9.92 5.00 -0.74
C LEU A 71 -10.16 5.47 0.70
N VAL A 72 -9.86 4.65 1.71
CA VAL A 72 -10.16 4.99 3.11
C VAL A 72 -9.18 6.03 3.65
N ALA A 73 -9.71 7.19 3.99
CA ALA A 73 -8.97 8.28 4.61
C ALA A 73 -8.60 7.98 6.08
N PRO A 74 -7.57 8.63 6.65
CA PRO A 74 -6.68 9.60 6.00
C PRO A 74 -5.79 8.97 4.92
N LEU A 75 -5.43 9.76 3.90
CA LEU A 75 -4.58 9.33 2.80
C LEU A 75 -3.23 10.04 2.87
N PHE A 76 -2.15 9.31 2.58
CA PHE A 76 -0.81 9.88 2.59
C PHE A 76 0.02 9.43 1.40
N ARG A 77 0.68 10.38 0.73
CA ARG A 77 1.73 10.09 -0.23
C ARG A 77 3.05 10.01 0.51
N VAL A 78 3.72 8.87 0.39
CA VAL A 78 5.07 8.66 0.93
C VAL A 78 6.04 8.63 -0.25
N VAL A 79 7.15 9.35 -0.16
CA VAL A 79 8.22 9.34 -1.15
C VAL A 79 9.50 8.93 -0.45
N SER A 80 10.06 7.79 -0.83
CA SER A 80 11.35 7.29 -0.36
C SER A 80 12.43 7.57 -1.42
N GLU A 81 13.45 8.34 -1.07
CA GLU A 81 14.57 8.68 -1.96
C GLU A 81 15.74 7.70 -1.80
N TYR A 82 16.10 7.01 -2.89
CA TYR A 82 17.24 6.10 -2.90
C TYR A 82 18.56 6.84 -2.67
N GLY A 83 19.40 6.29 -1.81
CA GLY A 83 20.76 6.80 -1.56
C GLY A 83 20.85 8.09 -0.75
N ARG A 84 19.72 8.78 -0.48
CA ARG A 84 19.66 9.94 0.43
C ARG A 84 19.10 9.61 1.80
N GLY A 85 18.46 8.44 1.95
CA GLY A 85 17.92 7.96 3.23
C GLY A 85 16.79 8.84 3.76
N ALA A 86 16.11 9.59 2.89
CA ALA A 86 15.02 10.47 3.27
C ALA A 86 13.71 9.87 2.77
N THR A 87 12.87 9.44 3.70
CA THR A 87 11.47 9.10 3.43
C THR A 87 10.59 10.25 3.93
N THR A 88 9.84 10.84 3.01
CA THR A 88 8.93 11.95 3.31
C THR A 88 7.49 11.53 3.14
N ILE A 89 6.61 12.09 3.96
CA ILE A 89 5.17 11.83 3.92
C ILE A 89 4.41 13.15 3.85
N GLU A 90 3.34 13.16 3.05
CA GLU A 90 2.37 14.25 2.97
C GLU A 90 0.95 13.69 3.00
N ALA A 91 0.04 14.35 3.73
CA ALA A 91 -1.38 14.05 3.63
C ALA A 91 -1.94 14.54 2.29
N VAL A 92 -2.82 13.75 1.69
CA VAL A 92 -3.52 14.09 0.44
C VAL A 92 -5.03 13.91 0.61
N GLU A 93 -5.82 14.61 -0.21
CA GLU A 93 -7.28 14.56 -0.13
C GLU A 93 -7.87 13.38 -0.91
N SER A 94 -7.21 12.98 -2.00
CA SER A 94 -7.66 11.90 -2.87
C SER A 94 -6.51 11.33 -3.71
N TRP A 95 -6.75 10.15 -4.26
CA TRP A 95 -5.89 9.55 -5.28
C TRP A 95 -6.39 9.91 -6.68
N PRO A 96 -5.49 10.05 -7.66
CA PRO A 96 -5.92 10.20 -9.04
C PRO A 96 -6.52 8.87 -9.53
N ASP A 97 -7.58 8.95 -10.34
CA ASP A 97 -8.38 7.79 -10.73
C ASP A 97 -7.59 6.72 -11.51
N ASP A 98 -6.62 7.15 -12.30
CA ASP A 98 -5.72 6.31 -13.09
C ASP A 98 -4.69 5.56 -12.22
N ALA A 99 -4.42 6.05 -11.01
CA ALA A 99 -3.60 5.31 -10.07
C ALA A 99 -4.41 4.24 -9.35
N LEU A 100 -5.73 4.35 -9.20
CA LEU A 100 -6.51 3.45 -8.36
C LEU A 100 -6.64 2.03 -8.96
N PRO A 101 -6.76 0.99 -8.10
CA PRO A 101 -7.07 -0.36 -8.58
C PRO A 101 -8.38 -0.39 -9.39
N GLU A 102 -8.51 -1.38 -10.28
CA GLU A 102 -9.75 -1.60 -11.01
C GLU A 102 -10.93 -1.86 -10.06
N PRO A 103 -12.12 -1.32 -10.34
CA PRO A 103 -13.31 -1.59 -9.52
C PRO A 103 -13.61 -3.09 -9.39
N GLY A 104 -13.98 -3.53 -8.18
CA GLY A 104 -14.39 -4.91 -7.89
C GLY A 104 -13.25 -5.94 -7.84
N ARG A 105 -12.01 -5.52 -8.04
CA ARG A 105 -10.86 -6.43 -8.04
C ARG A 105 -10.38 -6.75 -6.63
N THR A 106 -10.19 -8.04 -6.35
CA THR A 106 -9.60 -8.57 -5.11
C THR A 106 -8.10 -8.86 -5.28
N LEU A 107 -7.40 -9.21 -4.20
CA LEU A 107 -6.01 -9.66 -4.27
C LEU A 107 -5.93 -11.03 -4.98
N TYR A 108 -4.83 -11.31 -5.66
CA TYR A 108 -4.57 -12.67 -6.13
C TYR A 108 -3.84 -13.43 -5.02
N HIS A 109 -4.40 -14.56 -4.58
CA HIS A 109 -3.63 -15.52 -3.80
C HIS A 109 -2.77 -16.33 -4.77
N TRP A 110 -1.45 -16.17 -4.72
CA TRP A 110 -0.59 -17.26 -5.16
C TRP A 110 -0.65 -18.31 -4.04
N VAL A 111 -1.51 -19.31 -4.22
CA VAL A 111 -1.27 -20.57 -3.54
C VAL A 111 0.03 -21.07 -4.15
N ALA A 112 1.12 -20.98 -3.39
CA ALA A 112 2.26 -21.84 -3.67
C ALA A 112 1.69 -23.24 -3.75
N ASP A 113 1.65 -23.84 -4.94
CA ASP A 113 1.40 -25.26 -5.02
C ASP A 113 2.36 -25.90 -4.01
N PRO A 114 1.86 -26.65 -3.01
CA PRO A 114 2.75 -27.33 -2.11
C PRO A 114 3.69 -28.14 -2.98
N ILE A 115 5.00 -27.92 -2.81
CA ILE A 115 5.99 -28.81 -3.38
C ILE A 115 5.67 -30.17 -2.75
N GLU A 116 4.96 -31.03 -3.49
CA GLU A 116 4.70 -32.40 -3.07
C GLU A 116 6.08 -33.05 -2.82
N PRO A 117 6.30 -33.64 -1.63
CA PRO A 117 7.56 -34.31 -1.32
C PRO A 117 7.77 -35.59 -2.14
#